data_AF-A0AAD6IAB8-F1
#
_entry.id   AF-A0AAD6IAB8-F1
#
_cell.length_a   1.000
_cell.length_b   1.000
_cell.length_c   1.000
_cell.angle_alpha   90.00
_cell.angle_beta   90.00
_cell.angle_gamma   90.00
#
_symmetry.space_group_name_H-M   'P 1'
#
loop_
_entity.id
_entity.type
_entity.pdbx_description
1 polymer ?
#
loop_
_entity_poly.entity_id
_entity_poly.type
_entity_poly.pdbx_seq_one_letter_code
_entity_poly.pdbx_strand_id
1 'polypeptide(L)'
;MPDPQSQYTLTEEQKQHWLDYGFIKVPRCFTREAAAEFTSSVWTRLGVSPDDKTTWTQEKVNMPGHTMISVESFAPKAWHAICELVGGADRVADWCKDWKDGWIVNMGKPEYNPEDALDLRSLNDWHNDGDWFVHFLDSPEQALLVIPLFSDIKSKGGGTAICTEGIGLVAQYLYDHPEGTWPSLASHNVPNTPSEGPNLWTEWAHSSTHTKNDSFHEVTGEVGDVFLLHPFMLHSASRNLRRDVRIITNPPVALKEPFNFNRVDGQYSLIEQKTLRDLGRPEGLPEWKITGSRELITPRRIERQSRMALEELERVKLSGEPITKLAGAKHVEYYPS
;
A
#
# COMPACT_ATOMS: atom_id res chain seq x y z
N MET A 1 3.94 -34.58 -1.00
CA MET A 1 3.73 -33.44 -1.91
C MET A 1 4.83 -32.43 -1.60
N PRO A 2 5.44 -31.75 -2.59
CA PRO A 2 6.37 -30.67 -2.27
C PRO A 2 5.64 -29.65 -1.38
N ASP A 3 6.38 -29.07 -0.44
CA ASP A 3 5.91 -27.96 0.39
C ASP A 3 5.37 -26.86 -0.55
N PRO A 4 4.09 -26.44 -0.46
CA PRO A 4 3.54 -25.35 -1.27
C PRO A 4 4.44 -24.10 -1.27
N GLN A 5 5.18 -23.87 -0.20
CA GLN A 5 6.13 -22.77 -0.07
C GLN A 5 7.29 -22.83 -1.08
N SER A 6 7.70 -24.04 -1.52
CA SER A 6 8.75 -24.21 -2.53
C SER A 6 8.31 -23.85 -3.96
N GLN A 7 6.99 -23.79 -4.23
CA GLN A 7 6.46 -23.47 -5.55
C GLN A 7 6.47 -21.96 -5.84
N TYR A 8 6.45 -21.13 -4.79
CA TYR A 8 6.22 -19.69 -4.89
C TYR A 8 7.36 -18.84 -4.34
N THR A 9 8.55 -19.42 -4.20
CA THR A 9 9.77 -18.72 -3.76
C THR A 9 10.18 -17.63 -4.76
N LEU A 10 10.63 -16.49 -4.25
CA LEU A 10 11.22 -15.42 -5.04
C LEU A 10 12.52 -15.89 -5.68
N THR A 11 12.72 -15.56 -6.96
CA THR A 11 14.00 -15.81 -7.62
C THR A 11 15.07 -14.86 -7.08
N GLU A 12 16.35 -15.22 -7.24
CA GLU A 12 17.45 -14.35 -6.83
C GLU A 12 17.42 -13.00 -7.56
N GLU A 13 16.96 -12.96 -8.81
CA GLU A 13 16.76 -11.70 -9.55
C GLU A 13 15.66 -10.84 -8.93
N GLN A 14 14.57 -11.45 -8.45
CA GLN A 14 13.50 -10.70 -7.76
C GLN A 14 13.98 -10.16 -6.41
N LYS A 15 14.78 -10.95 -5.67
CA LYS A 15 15.39 -10.50 -4.41
C LYS A 15 16.38 -9.36 -4.66
N GLN A 16 17.22 -9.48 -5.70
CA GLN A 16 18.14 -8.40 -6.06
C GLN A 16 17.38 -7.14 -6.50
N HIS A 17 16.32 -7.28 -7.31
CA HIS A 17 15.47 -6.14 -7.69
C HIS A 17 14.82 -5.48 -6.46
N TRP A 18 14.35 -6.26 -5.49
CA TRP A 18 13.88 -5.74 -4.21
C TRP A 18 14.98 -4.96 -3.48
N LEU A 19 16.20 -5.49 -3.38
CA LEU A 19 17.29 -4.83 -2.68
C LEU A 19 17.78 -3.56 -3.39
N ASP A 20 17.62 -3.49 -4.71
CA ASP A 20 17.99 -2.32 -5.50
C ASP A 20 16.91 -1.23 -5.46
N TYR A 21 15.64 -1.60 -5.62
CA TYR A 21 14.54 -0.65 -5.83
C TYR A 21 13.52 -0.59 -4.70
N GLY A 22 13.50 -1.58 -3.81
CA GLY A 22 12.54 -1.66 -2.69
C GLY A 22 11.11 -2.00 -3.10
N PHE A 23 10.91 -2.56 -4.28
CA PHE A 23 9.63 -3.12 -4.68
C PHE A 23 9.80 -4.32 -5.61
N ILE A 24 8.78 -5.16 -5.72
CA ILE A 24 8.67 -6.20 -6.75
C ILE A 24 7.24 -6.29 -7.27
N LYS A 25 7.11 -6.70 -8.54
CA LYS A 25 5.85 -7.14 -9.14
C LYS A 25 5.80 -8.67 -9.11
N VAL A 26 4.74 -9.21 -8.52
CA VAL A 26 4.44 -10.64 -8.50
C VAL A 26 3.27 -10.88 -9.45
N PRO A 27 3.49 -11.46 -10.64
CA PRO A 27 2.44 -11.53 -11.65
C PRO A 27 1.47 -12.68 -11.41
N ARG A 28 0.20 -12.48 -11.78
CA ARG A 28 -0.87 -13.50 -11.79
C ARG A 28 -1.03 -14.24 -10.45
N CYS A 29 -1.17 -13.50 -9.37
CA CYS A 29 -1.42 -14.03 -8.03
C CYS A 29 -2.86 -14.53 -7.83
N PHE A 30 -3.82 -13.97 -8.57
CA PHE A 30 -5.22 -14.40 -8.60
C PHE A 30 -5.79 -14.27 -10.02
N THR A 31 -6.92 -14.93 -10.29
CA THR A 31 -7.54 -14.97 -11.62
C THR A 31 -8.42 -13.75 -11.90
N ARG A 32 -8.67 -13.44 -13.18
CA ARG A 32 -9.63 -12.39 -13.58
C ARG A 32 -11.04 -12.68 -13.11
N GLU A 33 -11.43 -13.96 -13.10
CA GLU A 33 -12.74 -14.43 -12.64
C GLU A 33 -12.92 -14.12 -11.15
N ALA A 34 -11.98 -14.55 -10.30
CA ALA A 34 -11.99 -14.23 -8.87
C ALA A 34 -11.95 -12.71 -8.59
N ALA A 35 -11.20 -11.94 -9.39
CA ALA A 35 -11.21 -10.49 -9.28
C ALA A 35 -12.60 -9.91 -9.56
N ALA A 36 -13.25 -10.33 -10.64
CA ALA A 36 -14.60 -9.89 -11.03
C ALA A 36 -15.66 -10.29 -9.98
N GLU A 37 -15.54 -11.48 -9.38
CA GLU A 37 -16.40 -11.92 -8.29
C GLU A 37 -16.21 -11.08 -7.02
N PHE A 38 -14.97 -10.72 -6.69
CA PHE A 38 -14.69 -9.92 -5.50
C PHE A 38 -15.15 -8.47 -5.66
N THR A 39 -14.95 -7.88 -6.85
CA THR A 39 -15.37 -6.51 -7.18
C THR A 39 -16.83 -6.41 -7.63
N SER A 40 -17.62 -7.48 -7.52
CA SER A 40 -18.93 -7.59 -8.19
C SER A 40 -19.94 -6.51 -7.82
N SER A 41 -19.82 -5.90 -6.64
CA SER A 41 -20.74 -4.88 -6.13
C SER A 41 -20.17 -3.45 -6.23
N VAL A 42 -18.98 -3.25 -6.82
CA VAL A 42 -18.26 -1.97 -6.78
C VAL A 42 -19.09 -0.80 -7.32
N TRP A 43 -19.80 -0.99 -8.43
CA TRP A 43 -20.61 0.05 -9.07
C TRP A 43 -21.86 0.39 -8.24
N THR A 44 -22.55 -0.63 -7.74
CA THR A 44 -23.70 -0.48 -6.85
C THR A 44 -23.31 0.25 -5.56
N ARG A 45 -22.17 -0.14 -4.97
CA ARG A 45 -21.60 0.54 -3.80
C ARG A 45 -21.21 1.97 -4.12
N LEU A 46 -20.61 2.27 -5.26
CA LEU A 46 -20.28 3.66 -5.65
C LEU A 46 -21.53 4.50 -5.98
N GLY A 47 -22.64 3.87 -6.39
CA GLY A 47 -23.84 4.56 -6.85
C GLY A 47 -23.66 5.23 -8.22
N VAL A 48 -22.76 4.72 -9.06
CA VAL A 48 -22.46 5.25 -10.40
C VAL A 48 -22.51 4.12 -11.43
N SER A 49 -22.64 4.46 -12.71
CA SER A 49 -22.74 3.49 -13.81
C SER A 49 -21.35 3.14 -14.37
N PRO A 50 -21.03 1.85 -14.61
CA PRO A 50 -19.82 1.47 -15.35
C PRO A 50 -19.82 1.98 -16.79
N ASP A 51 -20.99 2.13 -17.40
CA ASP A 51 -21.17 2.40 -18.83
C ASP A 51 -21.45 3.88 -19.13
N ASP A 52 -21.72 4.70 -18.10
CA ASP A 52 -21.97 6.13 -18.23
C ASP A 52 -20.98 6.94 -17.39
N LYS A 53 -19.88 7.36 -18.02
CA LYS A 53 -18.84 8.18 -17.41
C LYS A 53 -19.31 9.57 -16.97
N THR A 54 -20.51 10.02 -17.32
CA THR A 54 -21.06 11.29 -16.79
C THR A 54 -21.49 11.15 -15.33
N THR A 55 -21.73 9.92 -14.86
CA THR A 55 -22.02 9.62 -13.46
C THR A 55 -20.76 9.60 -12.58
N TRP A 56 -19.56 9.59 -13.17
CA TRP A 56 -18.27 9.53 -12.46
C TRP A 56 -17.89 10.92 -11.92
N THR A 57 -18.46 11.29 -10.79
CA THR A 57 -18.32 12.64 -10.20
C THR A 57 -17.10 12.82 -9.29
N GLN A 58 -16.40 11.73 -8.97
CA GLN A 58 -15.18 11.75 -8.16
C GLN A 58 -14.03 11.11 -8.93
N GLU A 59 -12.85 11.73 -8.89
CA GLU A 59 -11.66 11.16 -9.54
C GLU A 59 -11.22 9.86 -8.84
N LYS A 60 -11.10 9.90 -7.51
CA LYS A 60 -10.60 8.81 -6.67
C LYS A 60 -11.52 8.62 -5.48
N VAL A 61 -11.90 7.37 -5.19
CA VAL A 61 -12.70 6.99 -4.03
C VAL A 61 -12.00 5.87 -3.27
N ASN A 62 -11.71 6.10 -1.99
CA ASN A 62 -11.22 5.07 -1.06
C ASN A 62 -12.42 4.49 -0.31
N MET A 63 -12.91 3.35 -0.79
CA MET A 63 -14.11 2.69 -0.27
C MET A 63 -13.82 1.96 1.06
N PRO A 64 -14.77 1.89 2.01
CA PRO A 64 -14.68 1.00 3.17
C PRO A 64 -14.70 -0.47 2.75
N GLY A 65 -14.28 -1.38 3.63
CA GLY A 65 -14.43 -2.83 3.43
C GLY A 65 -15.67 -3.40 4.13
N HIS A 66 -16.34 -4.35 3.49
CA HIS A 66 -17.50 -5.11 4.00
C HIS A 66 -17.24 -6.61 4.04
N THR A 67 -16.32 -7.11 3.23
CA THR A 67 -15.93 -8.52 3.18
C THR A 67 -14.41 -8.69 3.15
N MET A 68 -13.94 -9.84 3.63
CA MET A 68 -12.52 -10.21 3.66
C MET A 68 -12.31 -11.63 3.14
N ILE A 69 -11.14 -11.89 2.57
CA ILE A 69 -10.71 -13.21 2.10
C ILE A 69 -9.26 -13.48 2.50
N SER A 70 -8.96 -14.72 2.87
CA SER A 70 -7.60 -15.13 3.25
C SER A 70 -6.67 -15.03 2.05
N VAL A 71 -5.57 -14.27 2.22
CA VAL A 71 -4.57 -14.04 1.17
C VAL A 71 -3.88 -15.34 0.77
N GLU A 72 -3.62 -16.23 1.73
CA GLU A 72 -3.02 -17.54 1.48
C GLU A 72 -3.89 -18.38 0.53
N SER A 73 -5.20 -18.35 0.69
CA SER A 73 -6.13 -19.08 -0.19
C SER A 73 -6.43 -18.37 -1.50
N PHE A 74 -6.59 -17.04 -1.47
CA PHE A 74 -7.01 -16.23 -2.61
C PHE A 74 -5.86 -15.92 -3.57
N ALA A 75 -4.68 -15.64 -3.01
CA ALA A 75 -3.49 -15.22 -3.72
C ALA A 75 -2.23 -15.88 -3.15
N PRO A 76 -2.12 -17.23 -3.16
CA PRO A 76 -1.03 -17.97 -2.51
C PRO A 76 0.37 -17.50 -2.91
N LYS A 77 0.55 -17.16 -4.20
CA LYS A 77 1.81 -16.63 -4.72
C LYS A 77 2.20 -15.30 -4.07
N ALA A 78 1.23 -14.40 -3.83
CA ALA A 78 1.49 -13.14 -3.13
C ALA A 78 1.77 -13.38 -1.64
N TRP A 79 1.02 -14.29 -1.00
CA TRP A 79 1.22 -14.66 0.39
C TRP A 79 2.64 -15.18 0.66
N HIS A 80 3.13 -16.11 -0.15
CA HIS A 80 4.49 -16.64 0.01
C HIS A 80 5.58 -15.60 -0.28
N ALA A 81 5.38 -14.73 -1.27
CA ALA A 81 6.29 -13.61 -1.52
C ALA A 81 6.33 -12.62 -0.34
N ILE A 82 5.17 -12.29 0.25
CA ILE A 82 5.09 -11.49 1.48
C ILE A 82 5.89 -12.16 2.61
N CYS A 83 5.65 -13.45 2.85
CA CYS A 83 6.32 -14.21 3.90
C CYS A 83 7.85 -14.23 3.72
N GLU A 84 8.33 -14.37 2.48
CA GLU A 84 9.77 -14.36 2.19
C GLU A 84 10.39 -12.99 2.41
N LEU A 85 9.72 -11.91 2.01
CA LEU A 85 10.19 -10.54 2.23
C LEU A 85 10.29 -10.18 3.72
N VAL A 86 9.29 -10.56 4.51
CA VAL A 86 9.27 -10.30 5.97
C VAL A 86 10.15 -11.25 6.77
N GLY A 87 10.62 -12.34 6.17
CA GLY A 87 11.48 -13.34 6.82
C GLY A 87 10.72 -14.38 7.65
N GLY A 88 9.51 -14.76 7.23
CA GLY A 88 8.73 -15.86 7.81
C GLY A 88 7.25 -15.54 7.98
N ALA A 89 6.38 -16.52 7.70
CA ALA A 89 4.93 -16.41 7.90
C ALA A 89 4.55 -16.25 9.39
N ASP A 90 5.37 -16.78 10.28
CA ASP A 90 5.24 -16.68 11.74
C ASP A 90 5.41 -15.24 12.25
N ARG A 91 6.15 -14.40 11.51
CA ARG A 91 6.36 -12.98 11.84
C ARG A 91 5.17 -12.08 11.46
N VAL A 92 4.32 -12.49 10.51
CA VAL A 92 3.17 -11.70 10.05
C VAL A 92 2.09 -11.65 11.14
N ALA A 93 1.59 -10.46 11.45
CA ALA A 93 0.49 -10.27 12.40
C ALA A 93 -0.79 -10.95 11.91
N ASP A 94 -1.53 -11.59 12.82
CA ASP A 94 -2.69 -12.42 12.45
C ASP A 94 -3.82 -11.61 11.78
N TRP A 95 -3.97 -10.34 12.14
CA TRP A 95 -5.00 -9.45 11.58
C TRP A 95 -4.68 -8.96 10.15
N CYS A 96 -3.49 -9.24 9.61
CA CYS A 96 -3.07 -8.87 8.25
C CYS A 96 -3.09 -10.05 7.25
N LYS A 97 -3.69 -11.18 7.62
CA LYS A 97 -3.70 -12.41 6.80
C LYS A 97 -4.82 -12.46 5.76
N ASP A 98 -5.65 -11.43 5.74
CA ASP A 98 -6.83 -11.33 4.88
C ASP A 98 -6.85 -9.99 4.14
N TRP A 99 -7.30 -10.00 2.90
CA TRP A 99 -7.57 -8.79 2.13
C TRP A 99 -9.06 -8.46 2.16
N LYS A 100 -9.35 -7.17 2.36
CA LYS A 100 -10.72 -6.64 2.35
C LYS A 100 -11.08 -6.13 0.96
N ASP A 101 -12.38 -6.08 0.66
CA ASP A 101 -12.96 -5.37 -0.48
C ASP A 101 -13.04 -3.83 -0.28
N GLY A 102 -12.05 -3.28 0.42
CA GLY A 102 -11.83 -1.84 0.59
C GLY A 102 -11.12 -1.26 -0.64
N TRP A 103 -11.88 -1.11 -1.73
CA TRP A 103 -11.33 -0.71 -3.03
C TRP A 103 -10.87 0.74 -3.04
N ILE A 104 -9.73 0.98 -3.69
CA ILE A 104 -9.33 2.31 -4.12
C ILE A 104 -9.63 2.39 -5.63
N VAL A 105 -10.70 3.11 -5.95
CA VAL A 105 -11.18 3.26 -7.33
C VAL A 105 -10.74 4.61 -7.86
N ASN A 106 -10.06 4.64 -9.00
CA ASN A 106 -9.71 5.86 -9.74
C ASN A 106 -10.37 5.85 -11.12
N MET A 107 -11.27 6.80 -11.35
CA MET A 107 -12.08 6.98 -12.56
C MET A 107 -11.55 8.09 -13.49
N GLY A 108 -10.53 8.83 -13.03
CA GLY A 108 -10.02 10.03 -13.71
C GLY A 108 -11.02 11.19 -13.66
N LYS A 109 -10.70 12.28 -14.36
CA LYS A 109 -11.56 13.47 -14.46
C LYS A 109 -11.99 13.73 -15.90
N PRO A 110 -13.17 14.33 -16.14
CA PRO A 110 -13.64 14.63 -17.49
C PRO A 110 -12.66 15.44 -18.35
N GLU A 111 -11.88 16.33 -17.73
CA GLU A 111 -10.89 17.17 -18.39
C GLU A 111 -9.58 16.46 -18.75
N TYR A 112 -9.35 15.23 -18.28
CA TYR A 112 -8.11 14.52 -18.55
C TYR A 112 -8.09 13.86 -19.93
N ASN A 113 -6.91 13.89 -20.56
CA ASN A 113 -6.66 13.29 -21.86
C ASN A 113 -5.45 12.34 -21.83
N PRO A 114 -5.53 11.12 -22.43
CA PRO A 114 -4.40 10.18 -22.47
C PRO A 114 -3.14 10.73 -23.15
N GLU A 115 -3.28 11.74 -24.02
CA GLU A 115 -2.16 12.40 -24.70
C GLU A 115 -1.43 13.41 -23.80
N ASP A 116 -2.04 13.85 -22.70
CA ASP A 116 -1.42 14.80 -21.78
C ASP A 116 -0.12 14.22 -21.18
N ALA A 117 0.85 15.10 -20.95
CA ALA A 117 2.07 14.72 -20.26
C ALA A 117 1.76 14.32 -18.81
N LEU A 118 2.34 13.20 -18.36
CA LEU A 118 2.31 12.78 -16.97
C LEU A 118 3.71 12.87 -16.41
N ASP A 119 3.96 13.93 -15.67
CA ASP A 119 5.15 14.04 -14.84
C ASP A 119 4.81 13.53 -13.43
N LEU A 120 5.38 12.38 -13.06
CA LEU A 120 5.15 11.79 -11.74
C LEU A 120 5.73 12.67 -10.63
N ARG A 121 6.84 13.37 -10.90
CA ARG A 121 7.52 14.20 -9.91
C ARG A 121 6.58 15.28 -9.35
N SER A 122 5.86 15.97 -10.22
CA SER A 122 4.95 17.08 -9.86
C SER A 122 3.60 16.68 -9.27
N LEU A 123 3.39 15.41 -8.90
CA LEU A 123 2.22 15.00 -8.12
C LEU A 123 2.27 15.61 -6.71
N ASN A 124 1.10 15.84 -6.09
CA ASN A 124 1.00 16.58 -4.81
C ASN A 124 0.61 15.70 -3.61
N ASP A 125 0.29 14.43 -3.84
CA ASP A 125 -0.18 13.48 -2.81
C ASP A 125 0.96 12.54 -2.41
N TRP A 126 2.18 13.05 -2.24
CA TRP A 126 3.34 12.23 -1.85
C TRP A 126 3.32 11.94 -0.35
N HIS A 127 3.50 10.66 0.01
CA HIS A 127 3.52 10.16 1.39
C HIS A 127 4.21 8.78 1.49
N ASN A 128 4.45 8.32 2.73
CA ASN A 128 4.53 6.89 3.06
C ASN A 128 3.32 6.51 3.94
N ASP A 129 2.91 5.25 3.89
CA ASP A 129 1.72 4.78 4.61
C ASP A 129 1.96 4.68 6.12
N GLY A 130 0.84 4.68 6.87
CA GLY A 130 0.81 4.50 8.31
C GLY A 130 0.09 5.62 9.07
N ASP A 131 -1.10 6.02 8.62
CA ASP A 131 -1.83 7.16 9.22
C ASP A 131 -2.45 6.89 10.61
N TRP A 132 -2.17 5.72 11.19
CA TRP A 132 -2.84 5.18 12.37
C TRP A 132 -1.87 4.78 13.50
N PHE A 133 -0.59 5.16 13.42
CA PHE A 133 0.38 4.93 14.49
C PHE A 133 1.51 5.98 14.46
N VAL A 134 2.24 6.12 15.57
CA VAL A 134 3.48 6.92 15.64
C VAL A 134 4.61 6.15 14.97
N HIS A 135 5.26 6.77 13.99
CA HIS A 135 6.28 6.10 13.18
C HIS A 135 7.61 6.04 13.91
N PHE A 136 8.22 4.86 13.85
CA PHE A 136 9.61 4.62 14.21
C PHE A 136 10.29 3.86 13.07
N LEU A 137 11.63 3.90 13.02
CA LEU A 137 12.40 3.15 12.03
C LEU A 137 12.08 1.64 12.09
N ASP A 138 11.75 1.12 13.28
CA ASP A 138 11.48 -0.29 13.52
C ASP A 138 9.98 -0.64 13.65
N SER A 139 9.07 0.28 13.29
CA SER A 139 7.62 0.10 13.43
C SER A 139 7.12 -1.23 12.83
N PRO A 140 6.48 -2.10 13.65
CA PRO A 140 5.87 -3.33 13.13
C PRO A 140 4.53 -3.09 12.42
N GLU A 141 3.91 -1.93 12.63
CA GLU A 141 2.55 -1.63 12.17
C GLU A 141 2.41 -1.60 10.64
N GLN A 142 3.48 -1.20 9.94
CA GLN A 142 3.54 -1.18 8.48
C GLN A 142 4.87 -1.79 8.02
N ALA A 143 4.83 -3.05 7.62
CA ALA A 143 5.97 -3.83 7.18
C ALA A 143 6.07 -3.96 5.66
N LEU A 144 4.94 -3.99 4.96
CA LEU A 144 4.87 -3.89 3.50
C LEU A 144 3.67 -3.05 3.11
N LEU A 145 3.82 -2.32 2.01
CA LEU A 145 2.70 -1.79 1.24
C LEU A 145 2.41 -2.78 0.10
N VAL A 146 1.15 -3.19 -0.03
CA VAL A 146 0.73 -4.20 -1.01
C VAL A 146 -0.26 -3.59 -1.97
N ILE A 147 -0.08 -3.76 -3.27
CA ILE A 147 -1.01 -3.24 -4.30
C ILE A 147 -1.46 -4.38 -5.21
N PRO A 148 -2.55 -5.09 -4.87
CA PRO A 148 -3.18 -6.03 -5.76
C PRO A 148 -4.00 -5.30 -6.84
N LEU A 149 -3.85 -5.71 -8.10
CA LEU A 149 -4.51 -5.10 -9.25
C LEU A 149 -5.82 -5.83 -9.57
N PHE A 150 -6.96 -5.14 -9.43
CA PHE A 150 -8.30 -5.66 -9.74
C PHE A 150 -8.88 -5.11 -11.04
N SER A 151 -8.17 -4.19 -11.69
CA SER A 151 -8.36 -3.84 -13.10
C SER A 151 -7.00 -3.73 -13.80
N ASP A 152 -7.00 -3.78 -15.13
CA ASP A 152 -5.78 -3.54 -15.91
C ASP A 152 -5.37 -2.07 -15.78
N ILE A 153 -4.11 -1.83 -15.48
CA ILE A 153 -3.54 -0.49 -15.35
C ILE A 153 -2.50 -0.31 -16.45
N LYS A 154 -2.89 0.41 -17.50
CA LYS A 154 -1.99 0.86 -18.56
C LYS A 154 -1.21 2.09 -18.10
N SER A 155 -0.13 2.42 -18.81
CA SER A 155 0.59 3.68 -18.55
C SER A 155 -0.35 4.88 -18.69
N LYS A 156 -0.20 5.86 -17.79
CA LYS A 156 -1.10 7.01 -17.59
C LYS A 156 -2.52 6.62 -17.14
N GLY A 157 -2.74 5.37 -16.75
CA GLY A 157 -4.03 4.83 -16.29
C GLY A 157 -4.28 5.08 -14.80
N GLY A 158 -3.50 5.95 -14.17
CA GLY A 158 -3.60 6.25 -12.74
C GLY A 158 -2.95 5.17 -11.86
N GLY A 159 -1.92 4.48 -12.37
CA GLY A 159 -1.10 3.60 -11.54
C GLY A 159 -0.44 4.35 -10.40
N THR A 160 -0.15 3.69 -9.27
CA THR A 160 0.50 4.35 -8.14
C THR A 160 1.87 4.84 -8.59
N ALA A 161 2.16 6.11 -8.35
CA ALA A 161 3.49 6.65 -8.58
C ALA A 161 4.36 6.28 -7.39
N ILE A 162 5.55 5.73 -7.62
CA ILE A 162 6.49 5.32 -6.56
C ILE A 162 7.84 5.98 -6.81
N CYS A 163 8.55 6.32 -5.73
CA CYS A 163 9.87 6.94 -5.75
C CYS A 163 10.85 6.12 -4.91
N THR A 164 11.75 5.38 -5.56
CA THR A 164 12.61 4.37 -4.91
C THR A 164 13.65 4.97 -3.98
N GLU A 165 14.20 6.14 -4.31
CA GLU A 165 15.13 6.88 -3.44
C GLU A 165 14.43 7.48 -2.21
N GLY A 166 13.10 7.56 -2.21
CA GLY A 166 12.32 8.01 -1.05
C GLY A 166 12.44 7.09 0.17
N ILE A 167 12.77 5.81 -0.04
CA ILE A 167 13.00 4.84 1.04
C ILE A 167 14.12 5.31 1.96
N GLY A 168 15.28 5.66 1.39
CA GLY A 168 16.44 6.13 2.16
C GLY A 168 16.17 7.45 2.88
N LEU A 169 15.39 8.36 2.27
CA LEU A 169 15.01 9.63 2.90
C LEU A 169 14.15 9.43 4.15
N VAL A 170 13.11 8.59 4.04
CA VAL A 170 12.24 8.26 5.18
C VAL A 170 13.01 7.47 6.24
N ALA A 171 13.82 6.47 5.84
CA ALA A 171 14.63 5.69 6.77
C ALA A 171 15.61 6.57 7.54
N GLN A 172 16.34 7.47 6.85
CA GLN A 172 17.27 8.39 7.49
C GLN A 172 16.54 9.33 8.44
N TYR A 173 15.38 9.86 8.03
CA TYR A 173 14.57 10.73 8.89
C TYR A 173 14.15 10.01 10.18
N LEU A 174 13.62 8.78 10.09
CA LEU A 174 13.22 8.01 11.27
C LEU A 174 14.40 7.53 12.10
N TYR A 175 15.57 7.29 11.49
CA TYR A 175 16.81 7.01 12.21
C TYR A 175 17.21 8.20 13.09
N ASP A 176 17.13 9.42 12.57
CA ASP A 176 17.48 10.66 13.26
C ASP A 176 16.44 11.11 14.31
N HIS A 177 15.25 10.50 14.32
CA HIS A 177 14.14 10.81 15.25
C HIS A 177 13.74 9.57 16.08
N PRO A 178 14.62 9.07 16.96
CA PRO A 178 14.31 7.90 17.79
C PRO A 178 13.16 8.14 18.77
N GLU A 179 12.75 9.39 19.02
CA GLU A 179 11.56 9.72 19.79
C GLU A 179 10.25 9.39 19.07
N GLY A 180 10.31 9.12 17.77
CA GLY A 180 9.18 8.85 16.90
C GLY A 180 8.63 10.10 16.22
N THR A 181 7.84 9.88 15.19
CA THR A 181 7.18 10.96 14.44
C THR A 181 5.68 10.71 14.34
N TRP A 182 4.90 11.78 14.29
CA TRP A 182 3.52 11.68 13.81
C TRP A 182 3.50 11.10 12.39
N PRO A 183 2.36 10.58 11.92
CA PRO A 183 2.24 10.13 10.55
C PRO A 183 2.66 11.17 9.51
N SER A 184 2.56 12.46 9.82
CA SER A 184 3.01 13.60 9.01
C SER A 184 4.53 13.79 8.92
N LEU A 185 5.31 12.91 9.55
CA LEU A 185 6.75 13.06 9.86
C LEU A 185 7.10 14.27 10.74
N ALA A 186 6.12 14.97 11.34
CA ALA A 186 6.44 15.93 12.39
C ALA A 186 6.92 15.19 13.66
N SER A 187 7.90 15.74 14.39
CA SER A 187 8.38 15.14 15.64
C SER A 187 7.23 14.84 16.61
N HIS A 188 7.26 13.68 17.25
CA HIS A 188 6.24 13.28 18.21
C HIS A 188 6.20 14.18 19.47
N ASN A 189 7.25 14.99 19.68
CA ASN A 189 7.33 15.95 20.79
C ASN A 189 6.50 17.23 20.59
N VAL A 190 5.94 17.47 19.41
CA VAL A 190 5.04 18.60 19.15
C VAL A 190 3.59 18.13 19.00
N PRO A 191 2.57 18.97 19.20
CA PRO A 191 1.18 18.58 18.95
C PRO A 191 0.96 18.09 17.50
N ASN A 192 0.14 17.05 17.34
CA ASN A 192 -0.27 16.54 16.03
C ASN A 192 -1.27 17.50 15.35
N THR A 193 -0.76 18.59 14.79
CA THR A 193 -1.56 19.59 14.07
C THR A 193 -1.28 19.54 12.57
N PRO A 194 -2.31 19.67 11.71
CA PRO A 194 -2.09 19.80 10.27
C PRO A 194 -1.16 20.97 9.94
N SER A 195 -0.19 20.75 9.04
CA SER A 195 0.66 21.81 8.49
C SER A 195 -0.08 22.58 7.39
N GLU A 196 0.16 23.89 7.29
CA GLU A 196 -0.34 24.74 6.19
C GLU A 196 0.60 24.75 4.96
N GLY A 197 1.83 24.24 5.10
CA GLY A 197 2.84 24.17 4.03
C GLY A 197 2.87 22.84 3.26
N PRO A 198 3.69 22.75 2.19
CA PRO A 198 3.96 21.47 1.55
C PRO A 198 4.50 20.49 2.58
N ASN A 199 4.06 19.23 2.49
CA ASN A 199 4.56 18.20 3.38
C ASN A 199 5.99 17.78 2.95
N LEU A 200 6.77 17.26 3.90
CA LEU A 200 8.17 16.89 3.70
C LEU A 200 8.38 15.93 2.51
N TRP A 201 7.44 15.00 2.33
CA TRP A 201 7.43 14.06 1.21
C TRP A 201 7.33 14.74 -0.15
N THR A 202 6.47 15.75 -0.28
CA THR A 202 6.32 16.51 -1.52
C THR A 202 7.58 17.31 -1.80
N GLU A 203 8.21 17.89 -0.77
CA GLU A 203 9.49 18.59 -0.93
C GLU A 203 10.59 17.64 -1.44
N TRP A 204 10.69 16.44 -0.86
CA TRP A 204 11.64 15.41 -1.31
C TRP A 204 11.37 14.94 -2.75
N ALA A 205 10.11 14.67 -3.09
CA ALA A 205 9.75 14.24 -4.42
C ALA A 205 9.98 15.34 -5.47
N HIS A 206 9.57 16.59 -5.20
CA HIS A 206 9.69 17.69 -6.16
C HIS A 206 11.13 18.13 -6.38
N SER A 207 12.00 17.90 -5.40
CA SER A 207 13.39 18.33 -5.46
C SER A 207 14.29 17.33 -6.18
N SER A 208 14.85 17.75 -7.32
CA SER A 208 15.86 17.00 -8.07
C SER A 208 17.18 16.78 -7.31
N THR A 209 17.40 17.46 -6.18
CA THR A 209 18.57 17.23 -5.33
C THR A 209 18.36 16.08 -4.36
N HIS A 210 17.12 15.74 -4.03
CA HIS A 210 16.78 14.63 -3.13
C HIS A 210 16.49 13.35 -3.89
N THR A 211 15.85 13.45 -5.06
CA THR A 211 15.43 12.29 -5.85
C THR A 211 15.76 12.48 -7.33
N LYS A 212 16.34 11.47 -7.97
CA LYS A 212 16.65 11.44 -9.41
C LYS A 212 15.43 11.08 -10.24
N ASN A 213 15.45 11.42 -11.53
CA ASN A 213 14.32 11.14 -12.43
C ASN A 213 14.06 9.64 -12.60
N ASP A 214 15.11 8.83 -12.66
CA ASP A 214 14.99 7.37 -12.87
C ASP A 214 14.46 6.63 -11.63
N SER A 215 14.28 7.34 -10.51
CA SER A 215 13.71 6.79 -9.26
C SER A 215 12.18 6.71 -9.30
N PHE A 216 11.53 7.36 -10.27
CA PHE A 216 10.08 7.44 -10.38
C PHE A 216 9.53 6.35 -11.29
N HIS A 217 8.57 5.56 -10.79
CA HIS A 217 7.91 4.52 -11.56
C HIS A 217 6.39 4.59 -11.45
N GLU A 218 5.70 4.21 -12.52
CA GLU A 218 4.25 4.01 -12.51
C GLU A 218 3.94 2.51 -12.32
N VAL A 219 3.15 2.19 -11.29
CA VAL A 219 2.66 0.83 -11.05
C VAL A 219 1.62 0.46 -12.11
N THR A 220 2.07 -0.25 -13.14
CA THR A 220 1.26 -0.73 -14.27
C THR A 220 1.26 -2.25 -14.37
N GLY A 221 0.16 -2.82 -14.86
CA GLY A 221 0.02 -4.26 -14.93
C GLY A 221 -1.37 -4.72 -15.29
N GLU A 222 -1.59 -6.02 -15.15
CA GLU A 222 -2.85 -6.67 -15.45
C GLU A 222 -3.56 -7.10 -14.17
N VAL A 223 -4.87 -7.34 -14.29
CA VAL A 223 -5.66 -7.97 -13.23
C VAL A 223 -4.97 -9.24 -12.73
N GLY A 224 -4.86 -9.36 -11.41
CA GLY A 224 -4.21 -10.49 -10.76
C GLY A 224 -2.75 -10.24 -10.40
N ASP A 225 -2.11 -9.21 -10.95
CA ASP A 225 -0.77 -8.82 -10.52
C ASP A 225 -0.80 -8.18 -9.12
N VAL A 226 0.25 -8.39 -8.34
CA VAL A 226 0.42 -7.79 -7.01
C VAL A 226 1.77 -7.12 -6.94
N PHE A 227 1.80 -5.86 -6.53
CA PHE A 227 3.05 -5.18 -6.19
C PHE A 227 3.28 -5.23 -4.69
N LEU A 228 4.50 -5.55 -4.29
CA LEU A 228 4.96 -5.49 -2.90
C LEU A 228 6.00 -4.40 -2.82
N LEU A 229 5.83 -3.45 -1.91
CA LEU A 229 6.65 -2.25 -1.76
C LEU A 229 7.19 -2.18 -0.34
N HIS A 230 8.40 -1.64 -0.21
CA HIS A 230 9.04 -1.32 1.05
C HIS A 230 8.13 -0.39 1.88
N PRO A 231 8.07 -0.53 3.22
CA PRO A 231 7.17 0.27 4.05
C PRO A 231 7.46 1.78 4.01
N PHE A 232 8.71 2.13 3.74
CA PHE A 232 9.17 3.51 3.54
C PHE A 232 9.13 3.99 2.09
N MET A 233 8.54 3.21 1.17
CA MET A 233 8.40 3.63 -0.22
C MET A 233 7.58 4.91 -0.29
N LEU A 234 8.22 5.99 -0.73
CA LEU A 234 7.56 7.24 -1.04
C LEU A 234 6.68 7.02 -2.26
N HIS A 235 5.38 7.32 -2.14
CA HIS A 235 4.43 7.05 -3.21
C HIS A 235 3.31 8.10 -3.26
N SER A 236 2.59 8.12 -4.37
CA SER A 236 1.50 9.05 -4.61
C SER A 236 0.40 8.44 -5.49
N ALA A 237 -0.83 8.88 -5.29
CA ALA A 237 -1.89 8.64 -6.26
C ALA A 237 -1.58 9.42 -7.56
N SER A 238 -1.51 8.70 -8.68
CA SER A 238 -1.31 9.32 -9.99
C SER A 238 -2.62 9.71 -10.66
N ARG A 239 -2.51 10.58 -11.66
CA ARG A 239 -3.63 11.00 -12.51
C ARG A 239 -4.02 9.87 -13.45
N ASN A 240 -5.30 9.54 -13.51
CA ASN A 240 -5.83 8.60 -14.48
C ASN A 240 -6.22 9.35 -15.76
N LEU A 241 -5.22 9.62 -16.60
CA LEU A 241 -5.39 10.38 -17.83
C LEU A 241 -6.20 9.63 -18.89
N ARG A 242 -6.23 8.30 -18.79
CA ARG A 242 -6.99 7.44 -19.71
C ARG A 242 -8.49 7.41 -19.39
N ARG A 243 -8.85 7.63 -18.12
CA ARG A 243 -10.21 7.41 -17.59
C ARG A 243 -10.74 5.99 -17.85
N ASP A 244 -9.85 5.01 -17.92
CA ASP A 244 -10.21 3.59 -17.81
C ASP A 244 -10.34 3.29 -16.30
N VAL A 245 -11.36 2.55 -15.84
CA VAL A 245 -11.52 2.33 -14.40
C VAL A 245 -10.31 1.62 -13.80
N ARG A 246 -9.72 2.22 -12.76
CA ARG A 246 -8.59 1.66 -12.02
C ARG A 246 -9.04 1.19 -10.64
N ILE A 247 -8.99 -0.11 -10.38
CA ILE A 247 -9.41 -0.72 -9.11
C ILE A 247 -8.22 -1.45 -8.51
N ILE A 248 -7.83 -1.06 -7.30
CA ILE A 248 -6.81 -1.72 -6.49
C ILE A 248 -7.28 -1.84 -5.05
N THR A 249 -6.52 -2.54 -4.21
CA THR A 249 -6.53 -2.35 -2.76
C THR A 249 -5.15 -1.94 -2.28
N ASN A 250 -5.07 -1.47 -1.04
CA ASN A 250 -3.79 -1.25 -0.35
C ASN A 250 -3.83 -1.83 1.08
N PRO A 251 -3.82 -3.17 1.23
CA PRO A 251 -3.84 -3.80 2.54
C PRO A 251 -2.44 -3.69 3.18
N PRO A 252 -2.35 -3.26 4.46
CA PRO A 252 -1.09 -3.27 5.16
C PRO A 252 -0.68 -4.72 5.50
N VAL A 253 0.63 -4.96 5.54
CA VAL A 253 1.19 -6.12 6.26
C VAL A 253 1.84 -5.58 7.50
N ALA A 254 1.48 -6.09 8.68
CA ALA A 254 2.14 -5.79 9.94
C ALA A 254 2.92 -7.00 10.46
N LEU A 255 3.88 -6.75 11.34
CA LEU A 255 4.62 -7.77 12.07
C LEU A 255 4.07 -7.96 13.48
N LYS A 256 4.30 -9.14 14.05
CA LYS A 256 4.03 -9.40 15.48
C LYS A 256 5.00 -8.69 16.40
N GLU A 257 6.23 -8.48 15.94
CA GLU A 257 7.32 -7.84 16.67
C GLU A 257 7.97 -6.77 15.78
N PRO A 258 8.52 -5.68 16.35
CA PRO A 258 9.28 -4.66 15.62
C PRO A 258 10.36 -5.25 14.70
N PHE A 259 10.76 -4.49 13.68
CA PHE A 259 11.94 -4.83 12.90
C PHE A 259 13.17 -4.90 13.81
N ASN A 260 14.09 -5.83 13.52
CA ASN A 260 15.33 -5.94 14.27
C ASN A 260 16.51 -5.62 13.36
N PHE A 261 17.08 -4.43 13.53
CA PHE A 261 18.26 -3.96 12.80
C PHE A 261 19.60 -4.30 13.48
N ASN A 262 19.58 -5.04 14.60
CA ASN A 262 20.76 -5.48 15.34
C ASN A 262 20.67 -6.99 15.64
N ARG A 263 20.56 -7.81 14.59
CA ARG A 263 20.49 -9.27 14.74
C ARG A 263 21.88 -9.85 14.94
N VAL A 264 22.06 -10.58 16.04
CA VAL A 264 23.35 -11.22 16.39
C VAL A 264 23.78 -12.26 15.34
N ASP A 265 22.83 -12.94 14.69
CA ASP A 265 23.07 -13.94 13.65
C ASP A 265 23.24 -13.35 12.24
N GLY A 266 23.06 -12.04 12.08
CA GLY A 266 23.08 -11.34 10.80
C GLY A 266 21.98 -11.75 9.81
N GLN A 267 20.99 -12.54 10.23
CA GLN A 267 19.92 -13.06 9.37
C GLN A 267 18.77 -12.05 9.27
N TYR A 268 19.05 -10.91 8.64
CA TYR A 268 18.05 -9.88 8.35
C TYR A 268 17.05 -10.34 7.28
N SER A 269 15.78 -9.98 7.43
CA SER A 269 14.79 -10.14 6.34
C SER A 269 15.13 -9.23 5.16
N LEU A 270 14.53 -9.46 3.98
CA LEU A 270 14.80 -8.63 2.80
C LEU A 270 14.38 -7.16 3.01
N ILE A 271 13.34 -6.91 3.82
CA ILE A 271 12.95 -5.55 4.23
C ILE A 271 14.04 -4.94 5.12
N GLU A 272 14.50 -5.67 6.14
CA GLU A 272 15.55 -5.21 7.05
C GLU A 272 16.85 -4.92 6.27
N GLN A 273 17.26 -5.81 5.36
CA GLN A 273 18.42 -5.63 4.49
C GLN A 273 18.32 -4.41 3.59
N LYS A 274 17.15 -4.17 2.97
CA LYS A 274 16.93 -2.98 2.12
C LYS A 274 17.04 -1.70 2.94
N THR A 275 16.41 -1.63 4.11
CA THR A 275 16.50 -0.47 5.01
C THR A 275 17.95 -0.20 5.42
N LEU A 276 18.68 -1.23 5.87
CA LEU A 276 20.08 -1.11 6.27
C LEU A 276 21.00 -0.68 5.12
N ARG A 277 20.76 -1.20 3.91
CA ARG A 277 21.50 -0.80 2.70
C ARG A 277 21.28 0.67 2.38
N ASP A 278 20.04 1.15 2.44
CA ASP A 278 19.71 2.55 2.12
C ASP A 278 20.22 3.54 3.19
N LEU A 279 20.38 3.08 4.43
CA LEU A 279 21.08 3.82 5.49
C LEU A 279 22.61 3.76 5.36
N GLY A 280 23.17 2.96 4.44
CA GLY A 280 24.61 2.75 4.32
C GLY A 280 25.23 1.95 5.47
N ARG A 281 24.42 1.15 6.18
CA ARG A 281 24.78 0.38 7.38
C ARG A 281 24.41 -1.10 7.25
N PRO A 282 24.89 -1.81 6.21
CA PRO A 282 24.51 -3.20 5.95
C PRO A 282 24.86 -4.18 7.09
N GLU A 283 25.78 -3.80 7.97
CA GLU A 283 26.20 -4.56 9.15
C GLU A 283 25.23 -4.48 10.35
N GLY A 284 24.27 -3.56 10.31
CA GLY A 284 23.30 -3.32 11.38
C GLY A 284 23.48 -2.02 12.15
N LEU A 285 22.55 -1.77 13.07
CA LEU A 285 22.43 -0.55 13.87
C LEU A 285 22.42 -0.87 15.38
N PRO A 286 23.52 -1.38 15.97
CA PRO A 286 23.57 -1.73 17.40
C PRO A 286 23.35 -0.55 18.35
N GLU A 287 23.61 0.66 17.88
CA GLU A 287 23.43 1.91 18.62
C GLU A 287 21.99 2.41 18.63
N TRP A 288 21.17 2.00 17.66
CA TRP A 288 19.85 2.59 17.44
C TRP A 288 18.77 1.87 18.25
N LYS A 289 17.92 2.65 18.90
CA LYS A 289 16.71 2.19 19.58
C LYS A 289 15.73 3.35 19.74
N ILE A 290 14.45 3.05 19.82
CA ILE A 290 13.44 4.06 20.14
C ILE A 290 13.70 4.67 21.53
N THR A 291 13.38 5.95 21.67
CA THR A 291 13.38 6.69 22.95
C THR A 291 12.00 7.20 23.34
N GLY A 292 11.03 7.14 22.43
CA GLY A 292 9.62 7.50 22.65
C GLY A 292 8.71 6.30 22.91
N SER A 293 7.42 6.58 23.04
CA SER A 293 6.37 5.57 23.22
C SER A 293 5.71 5.21 21.89
N ARG A 294 5.39 3.92 21.70
CA ARG A 294 4.53 3.48 20.59
C ARG A 294 3.09 3.84 20.91
N GLU A 295 2.41 4.50 19.97
CA GLU A 295 1.01 4.91 20.12
C GLU A 295 0.23 4.64 18.83
N LEU A 296 -1.00 4.18 18.99
CA LEU A 296 -1.96 4.06 17.89
C LEU A 296 -2.81 5.33 17.80
N ILE A 297 -3.16 5.69 16.59
CA ILE A 297 -3.91 6.90 16.25
C ILE A 297 -5.17 6.46 15.51
N THR A 298 -6.32 7.03 15.85
CA THR A 298 -7.54 6.86 15.06
C THR A 298 -7.61 7.98 14.02
N PRO A 299 -7.37 7.71 12.73
CA PRO A 299 -7.37 8.78 11.74
C PRO A 299 -8.80 9.26 11.45
N ARG A 300 -8.94 10.54 11.09
CA ARG A 300 -10.26 11.14 10.75
C ARG A 300 -10.97 10.43 9.60
N ARG A 301 -10.23 9.71 8.75
CA ARG A 301 -10.82 8.92 7.65
C ARG A 301 -11.78 7.84 8.16
N ILE A 302 -11.59 7.34 9.38
CA ILE A 302 -12.40 6.25 9.95
C ILE A 302 -13.85 6.67 10.09
N GLU A 303 -14.12 7.87 10.61
CA GLU A 303 -15.49 8.37 10.73
C GLU A 303 -16.15 8.52 9.33
N ARG A 304 -15.41 9.06 8.37
CA ARG A 304 -15.88 9.21 6.98
C ARG A 304 -16.20 7.85 6.35
N GLN A 305 -15.31 6.88 6.51
CA GLN A 305 -15.47 5.54 5.95
C GLN A 305 -16.61 4.77 6.63
N SER A 306 -16.85 4.94 7.93
CA SER A 306 -18.01 4.38 8.62
C SER A 306 -19.33 4.89 8.05
N ARG A 307 -19.44 6.20 7.78
CA ARG A 307 -20.63 6.77 7.14
C ARG A 307 -20.81 6.26 5.71
N MET A 308 -19.73 6.25 4.93
CA MET A 308 -19.74 5.70 3.57
C MET A 308 -20.20 4.23 3.57
N ALA A 309 -19.78 3.44 4.55
CA ALA A 309 -20.14 2.02 4.63
C ALA A 309 -21.66 1.82 4.78
N LEU A 310 -22.32 2.64 5.58
CA LEU A 310 -23.78 2.60 5.74
C LEU A 310 -24.49 2.95 4.43
N GLU A 311 -24.04 4.00 3.75
CA GLU A 311 -24.59 4.43 2.46
C GLU A 311 -24.39 3.36 1.37
N GLU A 312 -23.23 2.68 1.34
CA GLU A 312 -22.94 1.58 0.42
C GLU A 312 -23.84 0.36 0.67
N LEU A 313 -24.03 -0.03 1.94
CA LEU A 313 -24.89 -1.16 2.30
C LEU A 313 -26.37 -0.88 1.99
N GLU A 314 -26.82 0.36 2.14
CA GLU A 314 -28.17 0.76 1.74
C GLU A 314 -28.37 0.61 0.22
N ARG A 315 -27.41 1.07 -0.60
CA ARG A 315 -27.47 0.89 -2.05
C ARG A 315 -27.47 -0.58 -2.46
N VAL A 316 -26.60 -1.40 -1.87
CA VAL A 316 -26.55 -2.85 -2.12
C VAL A 316 -27.89 -3.49 -1.75
N LYS A 317 -28.44 -3.18 -0.58
CA LYS A 317 -29.75 -3.69 -0.13
C LYS A 317 -30.87 -3.31 -1.11
N LEU A 318 -30.91 -2.07 -1.59
CA LEU A 318 -31.93 -1.60 -2.54
C LEU A 318 -31.80 -2.26 -3.92
N SER A 319 -30.57 -2.59 -4.35
CA SER A 319 -30.33 -3.27 -5.64
C SER A 319 -30.76 -4.75 -5.65
N GLY A 320 -30.79 -5.40 -4.48
CA GLY A 320 -30.97 -6.84 -4.35
C GLY A 320 -29.75 -7.69 -4.74
N GLU A 321 -28.62 -7.06 -5.08
CA GLU A 321 -27.35 -7.75 -5.35
C GLU A 321 -26.66 -8.19 -4.05
N PRO A 322 -25.89 -9.30 -4.07
CA PRO A 322 -25.04 -9.65 -2.94
C PRO A 322 -23.87 -8.67 -2.81
N ILE A 323 -23.38 -8.44 -1.59
CA ILE A 323 -22.24 -7.55 -1.34
C ILE A 323 -20.96 -8.04 -2.05
N THR A 324 -20.83 -9.34 -2.26
CA THR A 324 -19.76 -9.98 -3.04
C THR A 324 -20.29 -11.27 -3.65
N LYS A 325 -19.76 -11.64 -4.82
CA LYS A 325 -19.99 -12.96 -5.43
C LYS A 325 -18.86 -13.94 -5.15
N LEU A 326 -17.76 -13.49 -4.53
CA LEU A 326 -16.59 -14.32 -4.26
C LEU A 326 -16.91 -15.37 -3.18
N ALA A 327 -16.78 -16.64 -3.53
CA ALA A 327 -16.95 -17.74 -2.60
C ALA A 327 -15.85 -17.72 -1.50
N GLY A 328 -16.24 -18.00 -0.26
CA GLY A 328 -15.32 -18.04 0.89
C GLY A 328 -15.02 -16.67 1.53
N ALA A 329 -15.47 -15.57 0.91
CA ALA A 329 -15.39 -14.24 1.52
C ALA A 329 -16.29 -14.18 2.76
N LYS A 330 -15.77 -13.57 3.84
CA LYS A 330 -16.48 -13.43 5.12
C LYS A 330 -16.85 -11.98 5.34
N HIS A 331 -18.02 -11.74 5.92
CA HIS A 331 -18.38 -10.40 6.36
C HIS A 331 -17.46 -9.91 7.47
N VAL A 332 -17.10 -8.64 7.41
CA VAL A 332 -16.38 -7.95 8.48
C VAL A 332 -17.31 -6.98 9.19
N GLU A 333 -17.36 -7.06 10.51
CA GLU A 333 -17.74 -5.91 11.32
C GLU A 333 -16.60 -4.90 11.22
N TYR A 334 -16.95 -3.67 10.84
CA TYR A 334 -16.01 -2.61 10.46
C TYR A 334 -14.76 -2.56 11.35
N TYR A 335 -13.59 -2.79 10.74
CA TYR A 335 -12.29 -2.75 11.41
C TYR A 335 -11.50 -1.53 10.91
N PRO A 336 -11.10 -0.60 11.80
CA PRO A 336 -10.62 0.73 11.44
C PRO A 336 -9.14 0.82 11.01
N SER A 337 -8.47 -0.29 10.68
CA SER A 337 -7.11 -0.25 10.12
C SER A 337 -7.14 -0.01 8.62
#